data_AF-A0A528M3M7-F1
#
_entry.id   AF-A0A528M3M7-F1
#
_cell.length_a   1.000
_cell.length_b   1.000
_cell.length_c   1.000
_cell.angle_alpha   90.00
_cell.angle_beta   90.00
_cell.angle_gamma   90.00
#
_symmetry.space_group_name_H-M   'P 1'
#
loop_
_entity.id
_entity.type
_entity.pdbx_description
1 polymer ?
#
loop_
_entity_poly.entity_id
_entity_poly.type
_entity_poly.pdbx_seq_one_letter_code
_entity_poly.pdbx_strand_id
1 'polypeptide(L)' 'PTPEETARLSQKCTGPESFEIRDDVLYLHAPDGLGKSVFANLMPRTLKVPCTARNWRTVQALLELAGRDG' A
#
# COMPACT_ATOMS: atom_id res chain seq x y z
N PRO A 1 -4.38 7.12 8.96
CA PRO A 1 -5.75 6.58 8.78
C PRO A 1 -6.28 6.11 10.14
N THR A 2 -7.58 6.22 10.36
CA THR A 2 -8.22 5.84 11.64
C THR A 2 -8.30 4.30 11.73
N PRO A 3 -8.20 3.67 12.92
CA PRO A 3 -8.30 2.21 13.06
C PRO A 3 -9.54 1.58 12.39
N GLU A 4 -10.67 2.30 12.38
CA GLU A 4 -11.88 1.85 11.68
C GLU A 4 -11.75 1.77 10.15
N GLU A 5 -10.97 2.68 9.54
CA GLU A 5 -10.76 2.72 8.10
C GLU A 5 -9.86 1.56 7.66
N THR A 6 -8.85 1.26 8.48
CA THR A 6 -8.02 0.06 8.34
C THR A 6 -8.85 -1.22 8.45
N ALA A 7 -9.75 -1.31 9.45
CA ALA A 7 -10.63 -2.48 9.60
C ALA A 7 -11.58 -2.67 8.41
N ARG A 8 -12.17 -1.57 7.89
CA ARG A 8 -12.98 -1.59 6.66
C ARG A 8 -12.17 -2.02 5.44
N LEU A 9 -10.89 -1.66 5.38
CA LEU A 9 -10.02 -2.09 4.32
C LEU A 9 -9.75 -3.59 4.40
N SER A 10 -9.50 -4.13 5.60
CA SER A 10 -9.32 -5.58 5.81
C SER A 10 -10.52 -6.40 5.33
N GLN A 11 -11.73 -5.93 5.59
CA GLN A 11 -12.95 -6.59 5.13
C GLN A 11 -13.11 -6.62 3.60
N LYS A 12 -12.45 -5.70 2.89
CA LYS A 12 -12.46 -5.65 1.41
C LYS A 12 -11.32 -6.44 0.77
N CYS A 13 -10.34 -6.90 1.55
CA CYS A 13 -9.27 -7.75 1.08
C CYS A 13 -9.72 -9.22 1.08
N THR A 14 -10.60 -9.56 0.14
CA THR A 14 -11.18 -10.91 0.00
C THR A 14 -10.52 -11.75 -1.09
N GLY A 15 -9.53 -11.20 -1.80
CA GLY A 15 -8.81 -11.87 -2.87
C GLY A 15 -7.54 -12.61 -2.40
N PRO A 16 -6.70 -13.09 -3.34
CA PRO A 16 -5.38 -13.68 -3.04
C PRO A 16 -4.34 -12.66 -2.56
N GLU A 17 -4.76 -11.42 -2.41
CA GLU A 17 -3.95 -10.28 -2.02
C GLU A 17 -3.80 -10.26 -0.50
N SER A 18 -2.67 -9.76 -0.03
CA SER A 18 -2.41 -9.59 1.40
C SER A 18 -1.83 -8.21 1.61
N PHE A 19 -2.17 -7.56 2.71
CA PHE A 19 -1.61 -6.27 3.04
C PHE A 19 -1.27 -6.18 4.52
N GLU A 20 -0.31 -5.32 4.82
CA GLU A 20 0.15 -5.05 6.17
C GLU A 20 0.32 -3.53 6.33
N ILE A 21 -0.15 -3.00 7.46
CA ILE A 21 0.01 -1.59 7.80
C ILE A 21 1.01 -1.48 8.95
N ARG A 22 2.05 -0.69 8.75
CA ARG A 22 3.08 -0.35 9.74
C ARG A 22 3.16 1.17 9.82
N ASP A 23 2.77 1.72 10.97
CA ASP A 23 2.71 3.16 11.22
C ASP A 23 1.96 3.90 10.09
N ASP A 24 2.69 4.63 9.25
CA ASP A 24 2.14 5.41 8.13
C ASP A 24 2.31 4.73 6.76
N VAL A 25 2.81 3.49 6.71
CA VAL A 25 3.10 2.76 5.48
C VAL A 25 2.19 1.53 5.36
N LEU A 26 1.59 1.37 4.18
CA LEU A 26 0.81 0.19 3.82
C LEU A 26 1.58 -0.62 2.75
N TYR A 27 1.92 -1.85 3.10
CA TYR A 27 2.51 -2.83 2.21
C TYR A 27 1.41 -3.67 1.58
N LEU A 28 1.34 -3.67 0.25
CA LEU A 28 0.41 -4.50 -0.50
C LEU A 28 1.17 -5.57 -1.27
N HIS A 29 0.86 -6.83 -0.99
CA HIS A 29 1.28 -7.98 -1.76
C HIS A 29 0.14 -8.44 -2.67
N ALA A 30 0.29 -8.18 -3.97
CA ALA A 30 -0.67 -8.58 -5.00
C ALA A 30 -0.02 -9.62 -5.93
N PRO A 31 -0.24 -10.93 -5.70
CA PRO A 31 0.43 -12.00 -6.47
C PRO A 31 0.04 -12.00 -7.95
N ASP A 32 -1.20 -11.61 -8.28
CA ASP A 32 -1.70 -11.50 -9.66
C ASP A 32 -1.31 -10.18 -10.36
N GLY A 33 -0.58 -9.32 -9.64
CA GLY A 33 -0.13 -8.02 -10.11
C GLY A 33 -1.06 -6.88 -9.73
N LEU A 34 -0.44 -5.76 -9.36
CA LEU A 34 -1.11 -4.52 -8.93
C LEU A 34 -2.10 -3.94 -9.96
N GLY A 35 -1.85 -4.13 -11.26
CA GLY A 35 -2.72 -3.65 -12.34
C GLY A 35 -4.05 -4.39 -12.48
N LYS A 36 -4.14 -5.62 -11.96
CA LYS A 36 -5.38 -6.44 -11.92
C LYS A 36 -6.05 -6.39 -10.56
N SER A 37 -5.41 -5.75 -9.59
CA SER A 37 -5.88 -5.61 -8.22
C SER A 37 -7.07 -4.65 -8.14
N VAL A 38 -8.26 -5.20 -7.93
CA VAL A 38 -9.44 -4.39 -7.58
C VAL A 38 -9.23 -3.72 -6.21
N PHE A 39 -8.53 -4.41 -5.30
CA PHE A 39 -8.23 -3.92 -3.96
C PHE A 39 -7.39 -2.65 -3.98
N ALA A 40 -6.34 -2.58 -4.81
CA ALA A 40 -5.50 -1.39 -4.96
C ALA A 40 -6.31 -0.14 -5.35
N ASN A 41 -7.34 -0.29 -6.18
CA ASN A 41 -8.24 0.80 -6.57
C ASN A 41 -9.24 1.19 -5.47
N LEU A 42 -9.55 0.29 -4.54
CA LEU A 42 -10.46 0.51 -3.42
C LEU A 42 -9.76 1.14 -2.20
N MET A 43 -8.46 0.92 -2.05
CA MET A 43 -7.64 1.43 -0.96
C MET A 43 -7.74 2.96 -0.78
N PRO A 44 -7.41 3.81 -1.76
CA PRO A 44 -7.45 5.27 -1.59
C PRO A 44 -8.87 5.79 -1.31
N ARG A 45 -9.89 5.13 -1.89
CA ARG A 45 -11.31 5.47 -1.62
C ARG A 45 -11.74 5.12 -0.20
N THR A 46 -11.19 4.05 0.36
CA THR A 46 -11.57 3.54 1.69
C THR A 46 -10.80 4.25 2.80
N LEU A 47 -9.51 4.55 2.58
CA LEU A 47 -8.64 5.19 3.56
C LEU A 47 -8.82 6.71 3.64
N LYS A 48 -9.48 7.35 2.66
CA LYS A 48 -9.75 8.80 2.59
C LYS A 48 -8.51 9.71 2.77
N VAL A 49 -7.30 9.14 2.67
CA VAL A 49 -6.04 9.88 2.73
C VAL A 49 -5.41 9.91 1.34
N PRO A 50 -4.68 10.98 0.99
CA PRO A 50 -3.82 10.99 -0.19
C PRO A 50 -2.80 9.86 -0.06
N CYS A 51 -2.92 8.83 -0.89
CA CYS A 51 -2.02 7.68 -0.88
C CYS A 51 -1.16 7.72 -2.14
N THR A 52 0.16 7.60 -1.96
CA THR A 52 1.11 7.50 -3.06
C THR A 52 1.58 6.05 -3.14
N ALA A 53 1.09 5.29 -4.12
CA ALA A 53 1.62 3.96 -4.39
C ALA A 53 2.96 4.08 -5.14
N ARG A 54 3.97 3.35 -4.66
CA ARG A 54 5.27 3.17 -5.32
C ARG A 54 5.59 1.70 -5.35
N ASN A 55 6.18 1.23 -6.45
CA ASN A 55 6.70 -0.13 -6.49
C ASN A 55 7.96 -0.23 -5.62
N TRP A 56 8.33 -1.45 -5.21
CA TRP A 56 9.49 -1.67 -4.37
C TRP A 56 10.80 -1.18 -5.00
N ARG A 57 10.97 -1.31 -6.31
CA ARG A 57 12.16 -0.80 -7.03
C ARG A 57 12.33 0.71 -6.86
N THR A 58 11.24 1.48 -6.91
CA THR A 58 11.28 2.93 -6.68
C THR A 58 11.61 3.24 -5.22
N VAL A 59 11.08 2.48 -4.27
CA VAL A 59 11.43 2.63 -2.85
C VAL A 59 12.92 2.38 -2.64
N GLN A 60 13.48 1.33 -3.25
CA GLN A 60 14.92 1.05 -3.19
C GLN A 60 15.75 2.18 -3.81
N ALA A 61 15.36 2.70 -4.98
CA ALA A 61 16.05 3.83 -5.60
C ALA A 61 16.00 5.11 -4.76
N LEU A 62 14.86 5.38 -4.10
CA LEU A 62 14.73 6.50 -3.16
C LEU A 62 15.62 6.30 -1.92
N LEU A 63 15.73 5.07 -1.41
CA LEU A 63 16.62 4.74 -0.30
C LEU A 63 18.09 4.93 -0.70
N GLU A 64 18.48 4.50 -1.90
CA GLU A 64 19.83 4.72 -2.43
C GLU A 64 20.15 6.20 -2.60
N LEU A 65 19.19 7.01 -3.04
CA LEU A 65 19.34 8.47 -3.15
C LEU A 65 19.46 9.11 -1.76
N ALA A 66 18.60 8.74 -0.81
CA ALA A 66 18.62 9.28 0.55
C ALA A 66 19.88 8.88 1.33
N GLY A 67 20.46 7.72 1.05
CA GLY A 67 21.70 7.25 1.68
C GLY A 67 22.99 7.81 1.08
N ARG A 68 22.92 8.60 -0.01
CA ARG A 68 24.09 9.21 -0.67
C ARG A 68 24.48 10.58 -0.10
N ASP A 69 23.65 11.18 0.75
CA ASP A 69 23.93 12.46 1.43
C ASP A 69 24.34 12.25 2.90
N GLY A 70 25.40 11.44 3.11
CA GLY A 70 26.07 11.25 4.40
C GLY A 70 27.49 11.83 4.38
#